data_AF-A0AAV0NPT4-F1
#
_entry.id   AF-A0AAV0NPT4-F1
#
_cell.length_a   1.000
_cell.length_b   1.000
_cell.length_c   1.000
_cell.angle_alpha   90.00
_cell.angle_beta   90.00
_cell.angle_gamma   90.00
#
_symmetry.space_group_name_H-M   'P 1'
#
loop_
_entity.id
_entity.type
_entity.pdbx_description
1 polymer ?
#
loop_
_entity_poly.entity_id
_entity_poly.type
_entity_poly.pdbx_seq_one_letter_code
_entity_poly.pdbx_strand_id
1 'polypeptide(L)'
;GFPCKNPAWVQANDFSFSGLHNPGNTGNQFGSAATLVNVAQIPGLNTLGISMARIDYAPWGIVAPHYHPRATEILTVIEGSLEVGFVTSNPDNRLFSKILQKGDVFVFPVGLVHFQRNIGHMNAVAISGLSSQNPGVSTIANVVFGSKPEISTDILAKAFQIDKNIVQQIQWRF
;
A
#
# COMPACT_ATOMS: atom_id res chain seq x y z
N GLY A 1 5.83 -18.47 -7.13
CA GLY A 1 7.19 -18.21 -6.64
C GLY A 1 8.14 -18.11 -7.81
N PHE A 2 9.45 -18.15 -7.56
CA PHE A 2 10.49 -18.13 -8.60
C PHE A 2 11.35 -19.40 -8.52
N PRO A 3 11.91 -19.89 -9.63
CA PRO A 3 13.01 -20.84 -9.59
C PRO A 3 14.20 -20.27 -8.81
N CYS A 4 14.96 -21.13 -8.12
CA CYS A 4 16.12 -20.70 -7.33
C CYS A 4 17.40 -20.73 -8.16
N LYS A 5 18.30 -19.80 -7.86
CA LYS A 5 19.69 -19.80 -8.35
C LYS A 5 20.44 -21.01 -7.78
N ASN A 6 21.45 -21.50 -8.50
CA ASN A 6 22.36 -22.51 -7.95
C ASN A 6 23.02 -21.97 -6.66
N PRO A 7 22.93 -22.68 -5.52
CA PRO A 7 23.51 -22.22 -4.26
C PRO A 7 24.99 -21.84 -4.35
N ALA A 8 25.77 -22.50 -5.22
CA ALA A 8 27.18 -22.21 -5.42
C ALA A 8 27.46 -20.83 -6.05
N TRP A 9 26.46 -20.18 -6.65
CA TRP A 9 26.58 -18.88 -7.30
C TRP A 9 25.93 -17.75 -6.51
N VAL A 10 25.32 -18.06 -5.37
CA VAL A 10 24.65 -17.07 -4.52
C VAL A 10 25.70 -16.20 -3.80
N GLN A 11 25.44 -14.90 -3.73
CA GLN A 11 26.32 -13.91 -3.11
C GLN A 11 25.54 -13.02 -2.14
N ALA A 12 26.24 -12.26 -1.28
CA ALA A 12 25.61 -11.36 -0.31
C ALA A 12 24.64 -10.35 -0.95
N ASN A 13 24.92 -9.91 -2.18
CA ASN A 13 24.05 -9.00 -2.93
C ASN A 13 22.71 -9.62 -3.35
N ASP A 14 22.59 -10.96 -3.38
CA ASP A 14 21.30 -11.61 -3.62
C ASP A 14 20.35 -11.47 -2.41
N PHE A 15 20.87 -11.08 -1.24
CA PHE A 15 20.13 -10.95 0.03
C PHE A 15 20.05 -9.52 0.57
N SER A 16 20.53 -8.52 -0.17
CA SER A 16 20.60 -7.15 0.32
C SER A 16 19.99 -6.14 -0.65
N PHE A 17 19.54 -5.01 -0.09
CA PHE A 17 19.07 -3.85 -0.85
C PHE A 17 19.56 -2.58 -0.17
N SER A 18 20.16 -1.68 -0.96
CA SER A 18 20.55 -0.34 -0.53
C SER A 18 19.65 0.68 -1.19
N GLY A 19 18.97 1.52 -0.41
CA GLY A 19 18.13 2.59 -0.96
C GLY A 19 17.01 3.08 -0.04
N LEU A 20 16.58 2.28 0.94
CA LEU A 20 15.50 2.66 1.87
C LEU A 20 15.84 3.87 2.77
N HIS A 21 17.09 4.31 2.84
CA HIS A 21 17.45 5.55 3.54
C HIS A 21 17.04 6.80 2.75
N ASN A 22 16.87 6.69 1.43
CA ASN A 22 16.47 7.79 0.58
C ASN A 22 14.95 7.97 0.61
N PRO A 23 14.43 9.19 0.83
CA PRO A 23 13.00 9.46 0.80
C PRO A 23 12.45 9.30 -0.61
N GLY A 24 11.24 8.74 -0.72
CA GLY A 24 10.48 8.72 -1.97
C GLY A 24 9.98 10.12 -2.39
N ASN A 25 9.69 10.31 -3.68
CA ASN A 25 9.19 11.58 -4.19
C ASN A 25 7.70 11.79 -3.85
N THR A 26 7.43 12.65 -2.87
CA THR A 26 6.07 13.00 -2.42
C THR A 26 5.44 14.18 -3.19
N GLY A 27 6.13 14.76 -4.19
CA GLY A 27 5.61 15.82 -5.06
C GLY A 27 4.62 15.32 -6.11
N ASN A 28 3.66 14.49 -5.70
CA ASN A 28 2.66 13.87 -6.55
C ASN A 28 1.24 14.09 -5.99
N GLN A 29 0.21 13.69 -6.74
CA GLN A 29 -1.19 13.96 -6.40
C GLN A 29 -1.64 13.44 -5.04
N PHE A 30 -1.00 12.39 -4.52
CA PHE A 30 -1.35 11.80 -3.23
C PHE A 30 -0.49 12.34 -2.08
N GLY A 31 0.59 13.06 -2.37
CA GLY A 31 1.49 13.55 -1.34
C GLY A 31 2.25 12.44 -0.61
N SER A 32 2.37 11.24 -1.19
CA SER A 32 3.06 10.11 -0.56
C SER A 32 3.82 9.27 -1.58
N ALA A 33 4.81 8.51 -1.12
CA ALA A 33 5.57 7.57 -1.95
C ALA A 33 5.91 6.32 -1.16
N ALA A 34 5.58 5.15 -1.70
CA ALA A 34 5.93 3.85 -1.14
C ALA A 34 7.09 3.22 -1.94
N THR A 35 8.22 2.99 -1.27
CA THR A 35 9.37 2.27 -1.80
C THR A 35 9.30 0.83 -1.29
N LEU A 36 8.72 -0.07 -2.09
CA LEU A 36 8.60 -1.49 -1.78
C LEU A 36 9.91 -2.23 -2.10
N VAL A 37 10.34 -3.06 -1.16
CA VAL A 37 11.48 -3.97 -1.27
C VAL A 37 10.95 -5.39 -1.09
N ASN A 38 10.58 -5.99 -2.22
CA ASN A 38 10.04 -7.33 -2.28
C ASN A 38 11.03 -8.28 -2.99
N VAL A 39 10.60 -9.50 -3.31
CA VAL A 39 11.45 -10.50 -3.99
C VAL A 39 12.06 -10.04 -5.32
N ALA A 40 11.50 -9.04 -5.99
CA ALA A 40 12.07 -8.44 -7.19
C ALA A 40 13.31 -7.58 -6.88
N GLN A 41 13.37 -6.95 -5.71
CA GLN A 41 14.53 -6.16 -5.26
C GLN A 41 15.53 -7.00 -4.47
N ILE A 42 15.07 -7.97 -3.68
CA ILE A 42 15.90 -8.91 -2.93
C ILE A 42 15.53 -10.34 -3.34
N PRO A 43 16.21 -10.94 -4.34
CA PRO A 43 15.91 -12.29 -4.81
C PRO A 43 15.92 -13.36 -3.71
N GLY A 44 16.77 -13.18 -2.70
CA GLY A 44 16.88 -14.03 -1.53
C GLY A 44 15.62 -14.09 -0.64
N LEU A 45 14.64 -13.21 -0.85
CA LEU A 45 13.32 -13.30 -0.20
C LEU A 45 12.45 -14.43 -0.76
N ASN A 46 12.83 -15.04 -1.89
CA ASN A 46 12.09 -16.16 -2.44
C ASN A 46 11.97 -17.28 -1.40
N THR A 47 10.75 -17.80 -1.23
CA THR A 47 10.35 -18.80 -0.23
C THR A 47 10.35 -18.36 1.24
N LEU A 48 10.77 -17.12 1.58
CA LEU A 48 10.87 -16.67 2.98
C LEU A 48 9.60 -15.97 3.50
N GLY A 49 8.63 -15.70 2.63
CA GLY A 49 7.30 -15.24 3.05
C GLY A 49 7.26 -13.85 3.67
N ILE A 50 8.25 -12.99 3.42
CA ILE A 50 8.29 -11.62 3.94
C ILE A 50 8.78 -10.60 2.92
N SER A 51 8.38 -9.35 3.09
CA SER A 51 8.93 -8.18 2.39
C SER A 51 8.81 -6.93 3.26
N MET A 52 9.37 -5.81 2.79
CA MET A 52 9.36 -4.54 3.52
C MET A 52 9.06 -3.38 2.58
N ALA A 53 8.46 -2.30 3.10
CA ALA A 53 8.34 -1.03 2.41
C ALA A 53 8.74 0.13 3.31
N ARG A 54 9.31 1.18 2.73
CA ARG A 54 9.33 2.52 3.32
C ARG A 54 8.22 3.35 2.69
N ILE A 55 7.57 4.17 3.49
CA ILE A 55 6.55 5.09 3.02
C ILE A 55 6.88 6.49 3.53
N ASP A 56 7.01 7.44 2.60
CA ASP A 56 7.23 8.85 2.89
C ASP A 56 5.95 9.64 2.59
N TYR A 57 5.62 10.59 3.46
CA TYR A 57 4.42 11.41 3.36
C TYR A 57 4.79 12.89 3.46
N ALA A 58 4.35 13.70 2.50
CA ALA A 58 4.25 15.15 2.65
C ALA A 58 3.18 15.51 3.70
N PRO A 59 3.12 16.77 4.19
CA PRO A 59 2.01 17.21 5.04
C PRO A 59 0.67 16.93 4.36
N TRP A 60 -0.27 16.33 5.08
CA TRP A 60 -1.58 15.92 4.56
C TRP A 60 -1.57 14.86 3.44
N GLY A 61 -0.39 14.30 3.11
CA GLY A 61 -0.27 13.21 2.16
C GLY A 61 -1.01 11.95 2.61
N ILE A 62 -1.56 11.22 1.66
CA ILE A 62 -2.30 9.98 1.90
C ILE A 62 -1.69 8.82 1.14
N VAL A 63 -1.82 7.62 1.70
CA VAL A 63 -1.89 6.41 0.90
C VAL A 63 -3.38 6.06 0.81
N ALA A 64 -3.91 6.19 -0.40
CA ALA A 64 -5.34 6.03 -0.68
C ALA A 64 -5.85 4.63 -0.28
N PRO A 65 -7.18 4.46 -0.07
CA PRO A 65 -7.76 3.16 0.25
C PRO A 65 -7.27 2.06 -0.70
N HIS A 66 -6.65 1.05 -0.13
CA HIS A 66 -6.08 -0.08 -0.86
C HIS A 66 -6.09 -1.34 0.01
N TYR A 67 -5.72 -2.47 -0.59
CA TYR A 67 -5.49 -3.71 0.15
C TYR A 67 -4.32 -4.50 -0.46
N HIS A 68 -3.79 -5.41 0.35
CA HIS A 68 -2.80 -6.39 -0.05
C HIS A 68 -3.49 -7.75 -0.22
N PRO A 69 -3.61 -8.28 -1.46
CA PRO A 69 -4.31 -9.55 -1.70
C PRO A 69 -3.59 -10.77 -1.10
N ARG A 70 -2.31 -10.64 -0.74
CA ARG A 70 -1.46 -11.78 -0.35
C ARG A 70 -0.65 -11.56 0.92
N ALA A 71 -0.85 -10.48 1.67
CA ALA A 71 -0.09 -10.22 2.89
C ALA A 71 -0.89 -9.45 3.94
N THR A 72 -0.66 -9.80 5.19
CA THR A 72 -0.88 -8.89 6.32
C THR A 72 0.28 -7.90 6.35
N GLU A 73 -0.01 -6.65 6.72
CA GLU A 73 0.98 -5.60 6.92
C GLU A 73 1.06 -5.23 8.40
N ILE A 74 2.27 -4.94 8.87
CA ILE A 74 2.51 -4.25 10.14
C ILE A 74 3.35 -3.00 9.87
N LEU A 75 2.84 -1.84 10.28
CA LEU A 75 3.45 -0.54 10.02
C LEU A 75 3.93 0.09 11.31
N THR A 76 5.16 0.60 11.31
CA THR A 76 5.76 1.38 12.40
C THR A 76 6.05 2.80 11.92
N VAL A 77 5.61 3.79 12.68
CA VAL A 77 5.94 5.20 12.40
C VAL A 77 7.36 5.51 12.88
N ILE A 78 8.21 6.02 11.98
CA ILE A 78 9.59 6.40 12.28
C ILE A 78 9.69 7.91 12.55
N GLU A 79 8.89 8.71 11.84
CA GLU A 79 8.83 10.17 11.99
C GLU A 79 7.41 10.69 11.74
N GLY A 80 7.06 11.80 12.40
CA GLY A 80 5.76 12.46 12.24
C GLY A 80 4.61 11.76 12.97
N SER A 81 3.40 12.02 12.49
CA SER A 81 2.16 11.42 13.02
C SER A 81 1.24 11.01 11.87
N LEU A 82 0.73 9.78 11.94
CA LEU A 82 -0.13 9.20 10.91
C LEU A 82 -1.47 8.82 11.52
N GLU A 83 -2.55 9.27 10.90
CA GLU A 83 -3.83 8.58 11.05
C GLU A 83 -3.83 7.35 10.14
N VAL A 84 -4.19 6.20 10.71
CA VAL A 84 -4.29 4.95 9.98
C VAL A 84 -5.62 4.28 10.28
N GLY A 85 -6.09 3.42 9.38
CA GLY A 85 -7.22 2.55 9.69
C GLY A 85 -7.51 1.50 8.63
N PHE A 86 -8.25 0.47 9.03
CA PHE A 86 -8.81 -0.55 8.13
C PHE A 86 -10.30 -0.76 8.38
N VAL A 87 -10.99 -1.30 7.37
CA VAL A 87 -12.41 -1.62 7.43
C VAL A 87 -12.59 -3.14 7.42
N THR A 88 -13.40 -3.68 8.32
CA THR A 88 -13.73 -5.12 8.34
C THR A 88 -14.59 -5.51 7.15
N SER A 89 -14.64 -6.81 6.83
CA SER A 89 -15.54 -7.33 5.80
C SER A 89 -17.02 -7.20 6.19
N ASN A 90 -17.89 -7.48 5.22
CA ASN A 90 -19.34 -7.62 5.43
C ASN A 90 -19.66 -8.62 6.57
N PRO A 91 -20.80 -8.42 7.26
CA PRO A 91 -21.77 -7.34 7.07
C PRO A 91 -21.41 -6.02 7.77
N ASP A 92 -20.49 -6.05 8.74
CA ASP A 92 -20.30 -4.93 9.67
C ASP A 92 -19.66 -3.70 9.03
N ASN A 93 -18.74 -3.89 8.08
CA ASN A 93 -18.00 -2.78 7.43
C ASN A 93 -17.44 -1.76 8.45
N ARG A 94 -16.96 -2.26 9.59
CA ARG A 94 -16.57 -1.44 10.74
C ARG A 94 -15.17 -0.88 10.52
N LEU A 95 -15.03 0.43 10.71
CA LEU A 95 -13.73 1.10 10.74
C LEU A 95 -13.03 0.90 12.09
N PHE A 96 -11.78 0.47 12.04
CA PHE A 96 -10.82 0.57 13.13
C PHE A 96 -9.75 1.58 12.73
N SER A 97 -9.62 2.68 13.48
CA SER A 97 -8.64 3.72 13.19
C SER A 97 -7.93 4.21 14.44
N LYS A 98 -6.72 4.76 14.25
CA LYS A 98 -5.92 5.37 15.31
C LYS A 98 -4.99 6.43 14.74
N ILE A 99 -4.68 7.43 15.54
CA ILE A 99 -3.56 8.34 15.31
C ILE A 99 -2.32 7.74 15.98
N LEU A 100 -1.30 7.46 15.17
CA LEU A 100 0.00 6.94 15.58
C LEU A 100 1.01 8.08 15.70
N GLN A 101 1.89 7.98 16.68
CA GLN A 101 3.07 8.80 16.85
C GLN A 101 4.34 8.00 16.52
N LYS A 102 5.49 8.68 16.45
CA LYS A 102 6.80 8.02 16.30
C LYS A 102 6.97 6.88 17.32
N GLY A 103 7.29 5.69 16.80
CA GLY A 103 7.47 4.45 17.56
C GLY A 103 6.22 3.58 17.66
N ASP A 104 5.03 4.14 17.41
CA ASP A 104 3.78 3.37 17.43
C ASP A 104 3.69 2.42 16.23
N VAL A 105 2.95 1.33 16.45
CA VAL A 105 2.76 0.24 15.49
C VAL A 105 1.27 -0.03 15.26
N PHE A 106 0.90 -0.39 14.04
CA PHE A 106 -0.47 -0.80 13.70
C PHE A 106 -0.47 -1.94 12.66
N VAL A 107 -1.43 -2.86 12.77
CA VAL A 107 -1.53 -4.04 11.91
C VAL A 107 -2.73 -3.90 10.98
N PHE A 108 -2.53 -4.21 9.70
CA PHE A 108 -3.58 -4.30 8.68
C PHE A 108 -3.75 -5.76 8.26
N PRO A 109 -4.89 -6.41 8.58
CA PRO A 109 -5.12 -7.80 8.21
C PRO A 109 -5.14 -8.00 6.68
N VAL A 110 -4.66 -9.15 6.23
CA VAL A 110 -4.64 -9.52 4.79
C VAL A 110 -6.00 -9.31 4.12
N GLY A 111 -5.98 -8.71 2.93
CA GLY A 111 -7.17 -8.51 2.11
C GLY A 111 -8.14 -7.42 2.58
N LEU A 112 -7.93 -6.79 3.74
CA LEU A 112 -8.80 -5.71 4.20
C LEU A 112 -8.39 -4.35 3.64
N VAL A 113 -9.40 -3.56 3.27
CA VAL A 113 -9.19 -2.19 2.79
C VAL A 113 -8.71 -1.33 3.94
N HIS A 114 -7.58 -0.65 3.72
CA HIS A 114 -6.98 0.23 4.70
C HIS A 114 -6.34 1.46 4.04
N PHE A 115 -5.98 2.44 4.85
CA PHE A 115 -5.45 3.73 4.42
C PHE A 115 -4.52 4.33 5.48
N GLN A 116 -3.75 5.31 5.06
CA GLN A 116 -2.90 6.13 5.93
C GLN A 116 -2.99 7.59 5.49
N ARG A 117 -2.95 8.52 6.45
CA ARG A 117 -2.92 9.96 6.23
C ARG A 117 -1.94 10.61 7.19
N ASN A 118 -1.02 11.41 6.68
CA ASN A 118 -0.23 12.30 7.51
C ASN A 118 -1.09 13.45 8.00
N ILE A 119 -1.28 13.56 9.31
CA ILE A 119 -2.08 14.64 9.93
C ILE A 119 -1.21 15.79 10.45
N GLY A 120 0.11 15.66 10.32
CA GLY A 120 1.07 16.67 10.74
C GLY A 120 1.31 17.74 9.67
N HIS A 121 1.89 18.86 10.12
CA HIS A 121 2.36 19.95 9.26
C HIS A 121 3.78 19.72 8.70
N MET A 122 4.43 18.64 9.13
CA MET A 122 5.76 18.21 8.69
C MET A 122 5.64 16.89 7.92
N ASN A 123 6.71 16.51 7.23
CA ASN A 123 6.79 15.19 6.60
C ASN A 123 6.72 14.08 7.66
N ALA A 124 6.18 12.93 7.27
CA ALA A 124 6.15 11.73 8.08
C ALA A 124 6.79 10.56 7.33
N VAL A 125 7.32 9.59 8.07
CA VAL A 125 7.97 8.39 7.53
C VAL A 125 7.49 7.18 8.30
N ALA A 126 7.15 6.12 7.58
CA ALA A 126 6.83 4.82 8.16
C ALA A 126 7.61 3.69 7.47
N ILE A 127 7.80 2.60 8.21
CA ILE A 127 8.31 1.33 7.68
C ILE A 127 7.25 0.27 7.89
N SER A 128 6.96 -0.49 6.83
CA SER A 128 5.99 -1.58 6.85
C SER A 128 6.68 -2.91 6.59
N GLY A 129 6.41 -3.91 7.42
CA GLY A 129 6.71 -5.31 7.16
C GLY A 129 5.48 -6.02 6.62
N LEU A 130 5.64 -6.86 5.60
CA LEU A 130 4.53 -7.60 5.00
C LEU A 130 4.79 -9.10 5.02
N SER A 131 3.76 -9.87 5.35
CA SER A 131 3.82 -11.34 5.48
C SER A 131 3.80 -12.09 4.13
N SER A 132 4.44 -11.53 3.11
CA SER A 132 4.66 -12.18 1.83
C SER A 132 5.86 -11.61 1.10
N GLN A 133 6.60 -12.45 0.38
CA GLN A 133 7.66 -12.02 -0.54
C GLN A 133 7.14 -11.17 -1.71
N ASN A 134 5.83 -11.23 -1.99
CA ASN A 134 5.15 -10.42 -2.99
C ASN A 134 3.71 -10.14 -2.51
N PRO A 135 3.49 -9.08 -1.73
CA PRO A 135 2.20 -8.77 -1.13
C PRO A 135 1.14 -8.42 -2.18
N GLY A 136 1.56 -7.81 -3.29
CA GLY A 136 0.66 -7.14 -4.24
C GLY A 136 0.00 -5.91 -3.63
N VAL A 137 -0.55 -5.04 -4.45
CA VAL A 137 -1.32 -3.88 -3.97
C VAL A 137 -2.46 -3.62 -4.94
N SER A 138 -3.63 -3.32 -4.38
CA SER A 138 -4.81 -2.95 -5.16
C SER A 138 -5.42 -1.70 -4.56
N THR A 139 -5.07 -0.55 -5.16
CA THR A 139 -5.72 0.73 -4.85
C THR A 139 -7.15 0.70 -5.35
N ILE A 140 -8.11 0.92 -4.45
CA ILE A 140 -9.54 0.72 -4.73
C ILE A 140 -9.99 1.58 -5.91
N ALA A 141 -9.63 2.85 -5.93
CA ALA A 141 -10.04 3.75 -7.02
C ALA A 141 -9.48 3.30 -8.38
N ASN A 142 -8.21 2.87 -8.44
CA ASN A 142 -7.59 2.41 -9.68
C ASN A 142 -8.26 1.14 -10.21
N VAL A 143 -8.54 0.15 -9.36
CA VAL A 143 -9.14 -1.11 -9.81
C VAL A 143 -10.61 -0.96 -10.19
N VAL A 144 -11.35 -0.07 -9.53
CA VAL A 144 -12.78 0.17 -9.80
C VAL A 144 -12.97 1.10 -10.98
N PHE A 145 -12.26 2.23 -11.03
CA PHE A 145 -12.52 3.31 -11.99
C PHE A 145 -11.45 3.45 -13.09
N GLY A 146 -10.25 2.89 -12.91
CA GLY A 146 -9.13 2.99 -13.86
C GLY A 146 -8.68 1.65 -14.46
N SER A 147 -9.51 0.61 -14.37
CA SER A 147 -9.20 -0.71 -14.93
C SER A 147 -9.15 -0.66 -16.46
N LYS A 148 -8.35 -1.55 -17.05
CA LYS A 148 -8.20 -1.68 -18.51
C LYS A 148 -8.37 -3.15 -18.91
N PRO A 149 -9.43 -3.51 -19.65
CA PRO A 149 -10.57 -2.66 -20.05
C PRO A 149 -11.38 -2.15 -18.86
N GLU A 150 -12.10 -1.05 -19.05
CA GLU A 150 -12.92 -0.41 -18.01
C GLU A 150 -14.09 -1.31 -17.58
N ILE A 151 -14.44 -1.26 -16.29
CA ILE A 151 -15.72 -1.80 -15.82
C ILE A 151 -16.84 -0.97 -16.45
N SER A 152 -17.89 -1.64 -16.94
CA SER A 152 -19.05 -0.97 -17.53
C SER A 152 -19.59 0.14 -16.64
N THR A 153 -19.77 1.32 -17.21
CA THR A 153 -20.41 2.47 -16.56
C THR A 153 -21.77 2.10 -15.98
N ASP A 154 -22.52 1.19 -16.62
CA ASP A 154 -23.82 0.74 -16.11
C ASP A 154 -23.71 -0.06 -14.81
N ILE A 155 -22.69 -0.92 -14.72
CA ILE A 155 -22.42 -1.70 -13.51
C ILE A 155 -22.03 -0.76 -12.38
N LEU A 156 -21.10 0.16 -12.62
CA LEU A 156 -20.64 1.10 -11.61
C LEU A 156 -21.75 2.08 -11.19
N ALA A 157 -22.55 2.59 -12.11
CA ALA A 157 -23.68 3.47 -11.80
C ALA A 157 -24.68 2.75 -10.89
N LYS A 158 -24.97 1.48 -11.18
CA LYS A 158 -25.87 0.68 -10.33
C LYS A 158 -25.24 0.35 -8.98
N ALA A 159 -23.97 -0.01 -8.93
CA ALA A 159 -23.25 -0.38 -7.71
C ALA A 159 -23.07 0.81 -6.75
N PHE A 160 -22.70 1.97 -7.29
CA PHE A 160 -22.46 3.19 -6.52
C PHE A 160 -23.73 4.04 -6.33
N GLN A 161 -24.84 3.66 -6.97
CA GLN A 161 -26.14 4.34 -6.88
C GLN A 161 -26.08 5.82 -7.32
N ILE A 162 -25.35 6.07 -8.41
CA ILE A 162 -25.13 7.40 -8.98
C ILE A 162 -25.37 7.41 -10.48
N ASP A 163 -25.53 8.60 -11.05
CA ASP A 163 -25.70 8.77 -12.49
C ASP A 163 -24.47 8.32 -13.28
N LYS A 164 -24.72 7.76 -14.47
CA LYS A 164 -23.67 7.33 -15.41
C LYS A 164 -22.68 8.45 -15.74
N ASN A 165 -23.18 9.69 -15.86
CA ASN A 165 -22.34 10.86 -16.13
C ASN A 165 -21.33 11.11 -15.01
N ILE A 166 -21.70 10.89 -13.75
CA ILE A 166 -20.79 11.03 -12.60
C ILE A 166 -19.74 9.91 -12.64
N VAL A 167 -20.15 8.68 -12.93
CA VAL A 167 -19.22 7.56 -13.10
C VAL A 167 -18.18 7.85 -14.18
N GLN A 168 -18.61 8.31 -15.36
CA GLN A 168 -17.71 8.66 -16.45
C GLN A 168 -16.74 9.79 -16.06
N GLN A 169 -17.22 10.81 -15.34
CA GLN A 169 -16.36 11.87 -14.81
C GLN A 169 -15.31 11.33 -13.84
N ILE A 170 -15.64 10.34 -13.01
CA ILE A 170 -14.67 9.69 -12.12
C ILE A 170 -13.69 8.86 -12.95
N GLN A 171 -14.16 8.03 -13.88
CA GLN A 171 -13.30 7.21 -14.74
C GLN A 171 -12.29 8.05 -15.52
N TRP A 172 -12.66 9.23 -16.02
CA TRP A 172 -11.74 10.15 -16.70
C TRP A 172 -10.61 10.72 -15.83
N ARG A 173 -10.67 10.55 -14.50
CA ARG A 173 -9.59 10.96 -13.59
C ARG A 173 -8.51 9.88 -13.42
N PHE A 174 -8.74 8.66 -13.90
CA PHE A 174 -7.87 7.48 -13.70
C PHE A 174 -7.41 6.88 -15.04
#